data_AF-A0A1Q7FAU0-F1
#
_entry.id   AF-A0A1Q7FAU0-F1
#
_cell.length_a   1.000
_cell.length_b   1.000
_cell.length_c   1.000
_cell.angle_alpha   90.00
_cell.angle_beta   90.00
_cell.angle_gamma   90.00
#
_symmetry.space_group_name_H-M   'P 1'
#
loop_
_entity.id
_entity.type
_entity.pdbx_description
1 polymer ?
#
loop_
_entity_poly.entity_id
_entity_poly.type
_entity_poly.pdbx_seq_one_letter_code
_entity_poly.pdbx_strand_id
1 'polypeptide(L)' 'MVKFYTAKEQALIDILKAHPNSTISEMKMHIGLRSRNEVPHALNGLRIKGVLQHTDDKPPRYSFSSID' A
#
# COMPACT_ATOMS: atom_id res chain seq x y z
N MET A 1 -12.94 1.57 15.54
CA MET A 1 -11.88 0.57 15.84
C MET A 1 -10.55 1.18 15.40
N VAL A 2 -9.60 1.40 16.31
CA VAL A 2 -8.30 1.98 15.94
C VAL A 2 -7.46 0.91 15.22
N LYS A 3 -7.10 1.16 13.96
CA LYS A 3 -6.20 0.27 13.19
C LYS A 3 -4.77 0.68 13.47
N PHE A 4 -3.97 -0.23 14.04
CA PHE A 4 -2.54 -0.01 14.23
C PHE A 4 -1.79 -0.37 12.95
N TYR A 5 -0.92 0.53 12.48
CA TYR A 5 -0.06 0.31 11.31
C TYR A 5 1.41 0.28 11.73
N THR A 6 2.17 -0.64 11.15
CA THR A 6 3.62 -0.62 11.22
C THR A 6 4.18 0.60 10.49
N ALA A 7 5.42 1.00 10.77
CA ALA A 7 6.06 2.12 10.06
C ALA A 7 6.05 1.94 8.53
N LYS A 8 6.17 0.70 8.04
CA LYS A 8 6.16 0.39 6.60
C LYS A 8 4.75 0.46 5.99
N GLU A 9 3.75 -0.02 6.72
CA GLU A 9 2.35 0.14 6.31
C GLU A 9 1.95 1.61 6.32
N GLN A 10 2.39 2.39 7.31
CA GLN A 10 2.13 3.83 7.36
C GLN A 10 2.77 4.55 6.17
N ALA A 11 4.06 4.28 5.89
CA ALA A 11 4.73 4.84 4.71
C ALA A 11 4.02 4.47 3.41
N LEU A 12 3.53 3.22 3.30
CA LEU A 12 2.77 2.76 2.14
C LEU A 12 1.40 3.45 2.03
N ILE A 13 0.71 3.67 3.15
CA ILE A 13 -0.54 4.45 3.20
C ILE A 13 -0.29 5.88 2.72
N ASP A 14 0.78 6.52 3.19
CA ASP A 14 1.11 7.90 2.81
C ASP A 14 1.43 7.99 1.30
N ILE A 15 2.15 7.00 0.75
CA ILE A 15 2.38 6.88 -0.71
C ILE A 15 1.05 6.71 -1.45
N LEU A 16 0.17 5.82 -1.00
CA LEU A 16 -1.12 5.56 -1.67
C LEU A 16 -2.10 6.73 -1.54
N LYS A 17 -1.99 7.56 -0.50
CA LYS A 17 -2.74 8.81 -0.37
C LYS A 17 -2.22 9.89 -1.31
N ALA A 18 -0.91 9.98 -1.52
CA ALA A 18 -0.29 10.93 -2.45
C ALA A 18 -0.42 10.49 -3.92
N HIS A 19 -0.38 9.18 -4.16
CA HIS A 19 -0.37 8.54 -5.47
C HIS A 19 -1.42 7.41 -5.50
N PRO A 20 -2.72 7.73 -5.62
CA PRO A 20 -3.75 6.72 -5.76
C PRO A 20 -3.57 5.94 -7.07
N ASN A 21 -4.03 4.69 -7.10
CA ASN A 21 -3.93 3.79 -8.26
C ASN A 21 -2.49 3.47 -8.69
N SER A 22 -1.57 3.37 -7.74
CA SER A 22 -0.16 3.04 -7.99
C SER A 22 0.06 1.53 -8.14
N THR A 23 1.02 1.15 -8.97
CA THR A 23 1.51 -0.23 -9.09
C THR A 23 2.59 -0.52 -8.03
N ILE A 24 2.89 -1.80 -7.79
CA ILE A 24 4.00 -2.20 -6.90
C ILE A 24 5.33 -1.59 -7.35
N SER A 25 5.57 -1.52 -8.66
CA SER A 25 6.81 -0.97 -9.21
C SER A 25 6.95 0.52 -8.91
N GLU A 26 5.86 1.28 -9.07
CA GLU A 26 5.82 2.71 -8.71
C GLU A 26 6.04 2.91 -7.20
N MET A 27 5.36 2.13 -6.36
CA MET A 27 5.52 2.18 -4.91
C MET A 27 6.95 1.87 -4.44
N LYS A 28 7.66 0.96 -5.12
CA LYS A 28 9.07 0.63 -4.82
C LYS A 28 10.06 1.75 -5.15
N MET A 29 9.69 2.70 -6.01
CA MET A 29 10.56 3.84 -6.31
C MET A 29 10.62 4.85 -5.16
N HIS A 30 9.70 4.78 -4.19
CA HIS A 30 9.70 5.67 -3.05
C HIS A 30 10.77 5.29 -2.02
N ILE A 31 11.57 6.29 -1.61
CA ILE A 31 12.77 6.15 -0.76
C ILE A 31 12.50 5.40 0.57
N GLY A 32 11.27 5.41 1.07
CA GLY A 32 10.88 4.73 2.30
C GLY A 32 10.76 3.20 2.21
N LEU A 33 10.75 2.61 1.00
CA LEU A 33 10.45 1.18 0.78
C LEU A 33 11.50 0.52 -0.15
N ARG A 34 12.78 0.67 0.21
CA ARG A 34 13.93 0.24 -0.62
C ARG A 34 14.11 -1.27 -0.76
N SER A 35 13.55 -2.09 0.14
CA SER A 35 13.72 -3.54 0.05
C SER A 35 12.64 -4.20 -0.82
N ARG A 36 13.07 -5.14 -1.67
CA ARG A 36 12.24 -5.81 -2.69
C ARG A 36 10.97 -6.45 -2.11
N ASN A 37 10.99 -6.84 -0.84
CA ASN A 37 9.91 -7.56 -0.16
C ASN A 37 9.08 -6.67 0.79
N GLU A 38 9.44 -5.40 0.98
CA GLU A 38 8.71 -4.52 1.90
C GLU A 38 7.35 -4.11 1.36
N VAL A 39 7.28 -3.72 0.08
CA VAL A 39 6.02 -3.33 -0.56
C VAL A 39 5.01 -4.48 -0.59
N PRO A 40 5.34 -5.70 -1.06
CA PRO A 40 4.39 -6.82 -1.04
C PRO A 40 3.94 -7.21 0.37
N HIS A 41 4.85 -7.17 1.35
CA HIS A 41 4.51 -7.52 2.73
C HIS A 41 3.59 -6.48 3.38
N ALA A 42 3.88 -5.19 3.20
CA ALA A 42 3.03 -4.10 3.70
C ALA A 42 1.66 -4.10 2.99
N LEU A 43 1.61 -4.31 1.67
CA LEU A 43 0.34 -4.47 0.95
C LEU A 43 -0.49 -5.63 1.50
N ASN A 44 0.13 -6.77 1.80
CA ASN A 44 -0.59 -7.89 2.40
C ASN A 44 -1.15 -7.54 3.79
N GLY A 45 -0.39 -6.81 4.61
CA GLY A 45 -0.87 -6.30 5.90
C GLY A 45 -2.10 -5.37 5.75
N LEU A 46 -2.04 -4.42 4.83
CA LEU A 46 -3.15 -3.50 4.53
C LEU A 46 -4.38 -4.24 3.97
N ARG A 47 -4.17 -5.27 3.14
CA ARG A 47 -5.22 -6.15 2.62
C ARG A 47 -5.94 -6.90 3.73
N ILE A 48 -5.20 -7.53 4.65
CA ILE A 48 -5.76 -8.25 5.80
C ILE A 48 -6.55 -7.30 6.71
N LYS A 49 -6.11 -6.04 6.82
CA LYS A 49 -6.80 -4.99 7.60
C LYS A 49 -8.02 -4.39 6.90
N GLY A 50 -8.33 -4.83 5.67
CA GLY A 50 -9.47 -4.36 4.89
C GLY A 50 -9.39 -2.88 4.50
N VAL A 51 -8.18 -2.34 4.31
CA VAL A 51 -7.95 -0.93 3.93
C VAL A 51 -7.25 -0.76 2.59
N LEU A 52 -7.11 -1.86 1.83
CA LEU A 52 -6.47 -1.87 0.53
C LEU A 52 -7.45 -2.34 -0.54
N GLN A 53 -7.63 -1.50 -1.56
CA GLN A 53 -8.30 -1.87 -2.80
C GLN A 53 -7.26 -2.13 -3.88
N HIS A 54 -7.62 -2.97 -4.85
CA HIS A 54 -6.82 -3.19 -6.05
C HIS A 54 -7.70 -3.40 -7.26
N THR A 55 -7.17 -3.10 -8.44
CA THR A 55 -7.79 -3.41 -9.73
C THR A 55 -7.37 -4.80 -10.22
N ASP A 56 -8.18 -5.38 -11.12
CA ASP A 56 -7.88 -6.63 -11.82
C ASP A 56 -6.90 -6.45 -13.02
N ASP A 57 -6.28 -5.26 -13.15
CA ASP A 57 -5.32 -4.96 -14.22
C ASP A 57 -4.03 -5.79 -14.11
N LYS A 58 -3.27 -5.85 -15.21
CA LYS A 58 -1.92 -6.43 -15.24
C LYS A 58 -0.90 -5.37 -15.70
N PRO A 59 -0.11 -4.77 -14.79
CA PRO A 59 -0.01 -5.04 -13.35
C PRO A 59 -1.19 -4.44 -12.55
N PRO A 60 -1.53 -5.03 -11.38
CA PRO A 60 -2.59 -4.52 -10.51
C PRO A 60 -2.21 -3.14 -9.97
N ARG A 61 -3.21 -2.26 -9.92
CA ARG A 61 -3.10 -0.93 -9.29
C ARG A 61 -3.75 -0.95 -7.93
N TYR A 62 -3.14 -0.29 -6.96
CA TYR A 62 -3.55 -0.30 -5.56
C TYR A 62 -3.96 1.09 -5.11
N SER A 63 -4.96 1.13 -4.23
CA SER A 63 -5.47 2.36 -3.62
C SER A 63 -5.80 2.13 -2.15
N PHE A 64 -5.58 3.14 -1.33
CA PHE A 64 -5.97 3.12 0.08
C PHE A 64 -7.48 3.35 0.19
N SER A 65 -8.18 2.41 0.81
CA SER A 65 -9.60 2.51 1.11
C SER A 65 -9.77 2.88 2.58
N SER A 66 -9.93 4.17 2.85
CA SER A 66 -10.40 4.62 4.15
C SER A 66 -11.88 4.28 4.24
N ILE A 67 -12.23 3.26 5.02
CA ILE A 67 -13.60 3.14 5.51
C ILE A 67 -13.68 4.18 6.63
N ASP A 68 -14.30 5.31 6.34
CA ASP A 68 -14.74 6.30 7.32
C ASP A 68 -15.70 5.64 8.32
#